data_AF-A0A3D0D0D6-F1
#
_entry.id   AF-A0A3D0D0D6-F1
#
_cell.length_a   1.000
_cell.length_b   1.000
_cell.length_c   1.000
_cell.angle_alpha   90.00
_cell.angle_beta   90.00
_cell.angle_gamma   90.00
#
_symmetry.space_group_name_H-M   'P 1'
#
loop_
_entity.id
_entity.type
_entity.pdbx_description
1 polymer ?
#
loop_
_entity_poly.entity_id
_entity_poly.type
_entity_poly.pdbx_seq_one_letter_code
_entity_poly.pdbx_strand_id
1 'polypeptide(L)'
;PFVAAPPLAPLETAILWDADKLAKIGPTGLLHGFGFGLAQGEDLASFAATAMWWREHFSRTLASFNTPSARAWARERYLVVLRFFDVLAVETASPQA
;
A
#
# COMPACT_ATOMS: atom_id res chain seq x y z
N PRO A 1 6.72 -17.91 -2.86
CA PRO A 1 6.09 -17.18 -1.73
C PRO A 1 7.15 -16.32 -1.05
N PHE A 2 6.85 -15.05 -0.73
CA PHE A 2 7.79 -14.19 -0.02
C PHE A 2 7.97 -14.71 1.42
N VAL A 3 9.21 -14.95 1.84
CA VAL A 3 9.56 -15.35 3.21
C VAL A 3 10.01 -14.11 3.96
N ALA A 4 9.37 -13.82 5.09
CA ALA A 4 9.73 -12.70 5.94
C ALA A 4 11.16 -12.88 6.48
N ALA A 5 11.96 -11.81 6.43
CA ALA A 5 13.23 -11.76 7.14
C ALA A 5 12.97 -11.81 8.67
N PRO A 6 13.92 -12.31 9.47
CA PRO A 6 13.82 -12.19 10.92
C PRO A 6 13.72 -10.72 11.33
N PRO A 7 13.04 -10.39 12.45
CA PRO A 7 12.96 -9.03 12.96
C PRO A 7 14.35 -8.42 13.17
N LEU A 8 14.48 -7.13 12.84
CA LEU A 8 15.70 -6.36 13.06
C LEU A 8 16.04 -6.25 14.56
N ALA A 9 17.33 -6.25 14.86
CA ALA A 9 17.88 -5.96 16.19
C ALA A 9 18.81 -4.73 16.12
N PRO A 10 18.85 -3.89 17.18
CA PRO A 10 18.03 -3.95 18.39
C PRO A 10 16.56 -3.54 18.13
N LEU A 11 15.70 -3.64 19.16
CA LEU A 11 14.27 -3.38 19.05
C LEU A 11 13.97 -1.96 18.53
N GLU A 12 14.78 -0.98 18.90
CA GLU A 12 14.67 0.41 18.46
C GLU A 12 14.80 0.53 16.94
N THR A 13 15.70 -0.24 16.32
CA THR A 13 15.87 -0.30 14.86
C THR A 13 14.63 -0.91 14.20
N ALA A 14 14.07 -1.97 14.78
CA ALA A 14 12.82 -2.57 14.31
C ALA A 14 11.65 -1.58 14.37
N ILE A 15 11.53 -0.83 15.46
CA ILE A 15 10.48 0.18 15.64
C ILE A 15 10.64 1.33 14.64
N LEU A 16 11.86 1.85 14.47
CA LEU A 16 12.13 2.95 13.55
C LEU A 16 11.81 2.56 12.10
N TRP A 17 12.23 1.36 11.69
CA TRP A 17 11.91 0.80 10.38
C TRP A 17 10.40 0.62 10.17
N ASP A 18 9.72 0.07 11.16
CA ASP A 18 8.26 -0.11 11.11
C ASP A 18 7.56 1.24 10.98
N ALA A 19 7.98 2.25 11.74
CA ALA A 19 7.43 3.60 11.69
C ALA A 19 7.63 4.29 10.32
N ASP A 20 8.83 4.20 9.75
CA ASP A 20 9.15 4.75 8.42
C ASP A 20 8.25 4.14 7.33
N LYS A 21 8.09 2.82 7.36
CA LYS A 21 7.19 2.13 6.41
C LYS A 21 5.74 2.49 6.62
N LEU A 22 5.30 2.52 7.87
CA LEU A 22 3.93 2.89 8.25
C LEU A 22 3.57 4.27 7.68
N ALA A 23 4.50 5.23 7.66
CA ALA A 23 4.27 6.56 7.11
C ALA A 23 4.07 6.59 5.58
N LYS A 24 4.47 5.54 4.86
CA LYS A 24 4.50 5.47 3.39
C LYS A 24 3.43 4.57 2.78
N ILE A 25 2.63 3.89 3.60
CA ILE A 25 1.56 2.99 3.15
C ILE A 25 0.17 3.53 3.48
N GLY A 26 -0.86 2.87 2.97
CA GLY A 26 -2.24 3.30 3.20
C GLY A 26 -2.61 4.50 2.31
N PRO A 27 -3.50 5.38 2.79
CA PRO A 27 -3.95 6.56 2.05
C PRO A 27 -2.80 7.46 1.57
N THR A 28 -1.79 7.71 2.42
CA THR A 28 -0.64 8.55 2.05
C THR A 28 0.17 7.92 0.91
N GLY A 29 0.43 6.62 1.00
CA GLY A 29 1.13 5.88 -0.07
C GLY A 29 0.36 5.88 -1.38
N LEU A 30 -0.96 5.71 -1.31
CA LEU A 30 -1.85 5.76 -2.46
C LEU A 30 -1.80 7.15 -3.14
N LEU A 31 -1.96 8.23 -2.36
CA LEU A 31 -1.92 9.60 -2.88
C LEU A 31 -0.55 9.95 -3.48
N HIS A 32 0.53 9.49 -2.86
CA HIS A 32 1.87 9.66 -3.40
C HIS A 32 2.03 8.92 -4.74
N GLY A 33 1.63 7.65 -4.81
CA GLY A 33 1.69 6.86 -6.04
C GLY A 33 0.85 7.46 -7.17
N PHE A 34 -0.37 7.90 -6.85
CA PHE A 34 -1.25 8.59 -7.80
C PHE A 34 -0.62 9.90 -8.31
N GLY A 35 -0.14 10.76 -7.40
CA GLY A 35 0.51 12.02 -7.78
C GLY A 35 1.77 11.82 -8.60
N PHE A 36 2.56 10.78 -8.29
CA PHE A 36 3.73 10.41 -9.07
C PHE A 36 3.33 9.94 -10.48
N GLY A 37 2.34 9.07 -10.61
CA GLY A 37 1.83 8.61 -11.92
C GLY A 37 1.33 9.77 -12.77
N LEU A 38 0.54 10.68 -12.19
CA LEU A 38 0.10 11.90 -12.88
C LEU A 38 1.27 12.75 -13.39
N ALA A 39 2.33 12.91 -12.58
CA ALA A 39 3.52 13.64 -12.98
C ALA A 39 4.29 12.96 -14.14
N GLN A 40 4.12 11.64 -14.32
CA GLN A 40 4.65 10.87 -15.45
C GLN A 40 3.69 10.80 -16.66
N GLY A 41 2.52 11.45 -16.57
CA GLY A 41 1.51 11.44 -17.62
C GLY A 41 0.61 10.21 -17.63
N GLU A 42 0.55 9.44 -16.55
CA GLU A 42 -0.43 8.36 -16.39
C GLU A 42 -1.84 8.93 -16.24
N ASP A 43 -2.82 8.31 -16.91
CA ASP A 43 -4.23 8.63 -16.74
C ASP A 43 -4.89 7.79 -15.64
N LEU A 44 -6.14 8.12 -15.32
CA LEU A 44 -6.89 7.42 -14.27
C LEU A 44 -7.13 5.94 -14.60
N ALA A 45 -7.32 5.60 -15.87
CA ALA A 45 -7.57 4.23 -16.30
C ALA A 45 -6.32 3.35 -16.12
N SER A 46 -5.16 3.87 -16.49
CA SER A 46 -3.86 3.23 -16.28
C SER A 46 -3.57 3.06 -14.80
N PHE A 47 -3.85 4.08 -13.98
CA PHE A 47 -3.71 3.97 -12.53
C PHE A 47 -4.64 2.90 -11.93
N ALA A 48 -5.91 2.85 -12.36
CA ALA A 48 -6.86 1.83 -11.90
C ALA A 48 -6.39 0.40 -12.23
N ALA A 49 -5.73 0.20 -13.38
CA ALA A 49 -5.17 -1.09 -13.77
C ALA A 49 -4.05 -1.58 -12.83
N THR A 50 -3.43 -0.69 -12.03
CA THR A 50 -2.41 -1.06 -11.04
C THR A 50 -2.97 -1.74 -9.78
N ALA A 51 -4.29 -1.87 -9.64
CA ALA A 51 -4.93 -2.43 -8.44
C ALA A 51 -4.37 -3.80 -8.00
N MET A 52 -4.09 -4.69 -8.96
CA MET A 52 -3.50 -6.00 -8.67
C MET A 52 -2.08 -5.89 -8.14
N TRP A 53 -1.28 -4.97 -8.71
CA TRP A 53 0.07 -4.71 -8.24
C TRP A 53 0.07 -4.20 -6.80
N TRP A 54 -0.87 -3.31 -6.44
CA TRP A 54 -1.04 -2.86 -5.06
C TRP A 54 -1.43 -3.98 -4.09
N ARG A 55 -2.26 -4.93 -4.53
CA ARG A 55 -2.63 -6.13 -3.74
C ARG A 55 -1.43 -7.06 -3.51
N GLU A 56 -0.59 -7.27 -4.52
CA GLU A 56 0.62 -8.06 -4.38
C GLU A 56 1.62 -7.35 -3.45
N HIS A 57 1.85 -6.06 -3.69
CA HIS A 57 2.73 -5.21 -2.90
C HIS A 57 2.34 -5.22 -1.41
N PHE A 58 1.04 -5.20 -1.09
CA PHE A 58 0.52 -5.35 0.27
C PHE A 58 1.04 -6.59 0.99
N SER A 59 0.97 -7.76 0.35
CA SER A 59 1.36 -9.04 0.98
C SER A 59 2.84 -9.03 1.39
N ARG A 60 3.71 -8.48 0.52
CA ARG A 60 5.15 -8.36 0.76
C ARG A 60 5.45 -7.34 1.83
N THR A 61 4.75 -6.22 1.82
CA THR A 61 4.95 -5.16 2.81
C THR A 61 4.52 -5.60 4.21
N LEU A 62 3.39 -6.32 4.36
CA LEU A 62 2.99 -6.90 5.64
C LEU A 62 4.02 -7.85 6.22
N ALA A 63 4.59 -8.72 5.38
CA ALA A 63 5.63 -9.66 5.79
C ALA A 63 6.96 -8.97 6.17
N SER A 64 7.11 -7.68 5.87
CA SER A 64 8.35 -6.92 6.10
C SER A 64 8.35 -6.07 7.36
N PHE A 65 7.26 -6.08 8.13
CA PHE A 65 7.15 -5.42 9.44
C PHE A 65 7.69 -6.33 10.56
N ASN A 66 8.44 -5.74 11.46
CA ASN A 66 9.15 -6.43 12.53
C ASN A 66 8.23 -6.73 13.71
N THR A 67 7.43 -5.74 14.13
CA THR A 67 6.61 -5.83 15.33
C THR A 67 5.17 -6.28 15.06
N PRO A 68 4.51 -6.99 16.00
CA PRO A 68 3.10 -7.36 15.86
C PRO A 68 2.17 -6.15 15.72
N SER A 69 2.43 -5.08 16.47
CA SER A 69 1.67 -3.83 16.44
C SER A 69 1.76 -3.13 15.08
N ALA A 70 2.95 -3.04 14.48
CA ALA A 70 3.09 -2.48 13.15
C ALA A 70 2.37 -3.30 12.08
N ARG A 71 2.40 -4.63 12.17
CA ARG A 71 1.62 -5.50 11.28
C ARG A 71 0.11 -5.24 11.37
N ALA A 72 -0.41 -5.02 12.58
CA ALA A 72 -1.82 -4.69 12.79
C ALA A 72 -2.18 -3.35 12.14
N TRP A 73 -1.40 -2.29 12.41
CA TRP A 73 -1.62 -0.97 11.83
C TRP A 73 -1.50 -0.95 10.31
N ALA A 74 -0.52 -1.68 9.77
CA ALA A 74 -0.36 -1.82 8.34
C ALA A 74 -1.57 -2.50 7.70
N ARG A 75 -2.12 -3.55 8.33
CA ARG A 75 -3.31 -4.23 7.84
C ARG A 75 -4.50 -3.26 7.72
N GLU A 76 -4.75 -2.46 8.75
CA GLU A 76 -5.82 -1.46 8.74
C GLU A 76 -5.65 -0.44 7.60
N ARG A 77 -4.44 0.09 7.44
CA ARG A 77 -4.12 1.07 6.38
C ARG A 77 -4.31 0.51 4.98
N TYR A 78 -3.90 -0.74 4.77
CA TYR A 78 -4.05 -1.37 3.47
C TYR A 78 -5.49 -1.75 3.14
N LEU A 79 -6.34 -2.09 4.13
CA LEU A 79 -7.77 -2.30 3.87
C LEU A 79 -8.42 -1.06 3.26
N VAL A 80 -7.96 0.15 3.63
CA VAL A 80 -8.41 1.40 3.01
C VAL A 80 -7.99 1.48 1.53
N VAL A 81 -6.76 1.09 1.21
CA VAL A 81 -6.24 1.05 -0.18
C VAL A 81 -7.03 0.06 -1.04
N LEU A 82 -7.32 -1.13 -0.50
CA LEU A 82 -8.10 -2.13 -1.21
C LEU A 82 -9.53 -1.63 -1.50
N ARG A 83 -10.18 -1.05 -0.48
CA ARG A 83 -11.50 -0.44 -0.64
C ARG A 83 -11.49 0.69 -1.67
N PHE A 84 -10.43 1.51 -1.70
CA PHE A 84 -10.28 2.56 -2.70
C PHE A 84 -10.29 1.98 -4.12
N PHE A 85 -9.51 0.93 -4.39
CA PHE A 85 -9.50 0.30 -5.72
C PHE A 85 -10.82 -0.40 -6.06
N ASP A 86 -11.51 -0.98 -5.08
CA ASP A 86 -12.85 -1.55 -5.29
C ASP A 86 -13.84 -0.46 -5.74
N VAL A 87 -13.81 0.72 -5.11
CA VAL A 87 -14.65 1.87 -5.50
C VAL A 87 -14.24 2.41 -6.86
N LEU A 88 -12.94 2.63 -7.09
CA LEU A 88 -12.42 3.15 -8.35
C LEU A 88 -12.81 2.25 -9.53
N ALA A 89 -12.77 0.94 -9.36
CA ALA A 89 -13.19 -0.01 -10.39
C ALA A 89 -14.68 0.13 -10.75
N VAL A 90 -15.55 0.39 -9.77
CA VAL A 90 -16.98 0.63 -10.01
C VAL A 90 -17.22 1.95 -10.73
N GLU A 91 -16.56 3.02 -10.29
CA GLU A 91 -16.71 4.36 -10.87
C GLU A 91 -16.17 4.44 -12.30
N THR A 92 -15.09 3.72 -12.61
CA THR A 92 -14.49 3.71 -13.96
C THR A 92 -15.16 2.74 -14.93
N ALA A 93 -15.91 1.75 -14.44
CA ALA A 93 -16.68 0.82 -15.27
C ALA A 93 -18.06 1.38 -15.70
N SER A 94 -18.55 2.41 -15.02
CA SER A 94 -19.79 3.09 -15.40
C SER A 94 -19.51 4.03 -16.57
N PRO A 95 -20.27 3.98 -17.69
CA PRO A 95 -20.13 4.97 -18.74
C PRO A 95 -20.30 6.36 -18.13
N GLN A 96 -19.36 7.27 -18.38
CA GLN A 96 -19.56 8.68 -18.06
C GLN A 96 -20.85 9.11 -18.77
N ALA A 97 -21.84 9.53 -17.98
CA ALA A 97 -23.11 10.06 -18.47
C ALA A 97 -22.90 11.37 -19.24
#